data_AF-A0A7C3BGD2-F1
#
_entry.id   AF-A0A7C3BGD2-F1
#
_cell.length_a   1.000
_cell.length_b   1.000
_cell.length_c   1.000
_cell.angle_alpha   90.00
_cell.angle_beta   90.00
_cell.angle_gamma   90.00
#
_symmetry.space_group_name_H-M   'P 1'
#
loop_
_entity.id
_entity.type
_entity.pdbx_description
1 polymer ?
#
loop_
_entity_poly.entity_id
_entity_poly.type
_entity_poly.pdbx_seq_one_letter_code
_entity_poly.pdbx_strand_id
1 'polypeptide(L)' 'MGPLARSLSSHEPIFEELKETYDGRGDVLKVNADESQSLIKQLGVLGIPTTILYRNGEEIGRRTGP' A
#
# COMPACT_ATOMS: atom_id res chain seq x y z
N MET A 1 -7.30 -17.93 -3.93
CA MET A 1 -6.42 -17.94 -2.75
C MET A 1 -6.06 -16.49 -2.47
N GLY A 2 -6.86 -15.80 -1.64
CA GLY A 2 -6.71 -14.36 -1.42
C GLY A 2 -5.68 -14.07 -0.33
N PRO A 3 -4.92 -12.97 -0.39
CA PRO A 3 -4.05 -12.58 0.69
C PRO A 3 -4.88 -12.08 1.89
N LEU A 4 -4.64 -12.69 3.05
CA LEU A 4 -5.09 -12.22 4.35
C LEU A 4 -4.40 -10.89 4.65
N ALA A 5 -5.16 -9.80 4.76
CA ALA A 5 -4.64 -8.54 5.30
C ALA A 5 -5.11 -8.40 6.75
N ARG A 6 -4.26 -8.76 7.73
CA ARG A 6 -4.52 -8.47 9.15
C ARG A 6 -3.77 -7.18 9.51
N SER A 7 -4.51 -6.15 9.90
CA SER A 7 -4.01 -4.81 10.22
C SER A 7 -3.57 -4.68 11.68
N LEU A 8 -2.41 -4.07 11.94
CA LEU A 8 -2.02 -3.54 13.26
C LEU A 8 -1.61 -2.07 13.12
N SER A 9 -2.56 -1.15 12.90
CA SER A 9 -2.33 0.31 12.99
C SER A 9 -3.66 1.07 12.98
N SER A 10 -3.74 2.17 13.76
CA SER A 10 -4.91 3.03 14.02
C SER A 10 -5.51 3.80 12.80
N HIS A 11 -5.16 3.43 11.57
CA HIS A 11 -5.48 4.16 10.33
C HIS A 11 -6.48 3.42 9.41
N GLU A 12 -7.20 2.44 9.94
CA GLU A 12 -8.21 1.66 9.22
C GLU A 12 -9.27 2.51 8.48
N PRO A 13 -9.79 3.62 9.04
CA PRO A 13 -10.84 4.41 8.37
C PRO A 13 -10.39 5.03 7.05
N ILE A 14 -9.15 5.57 7.00
CA ILE A 14 -8.60 6.21 5.80
C ILE A 14 -8.43 5.19 4.68
N PHE A 15 -8.11 3.94 5.01
CA PHE A 15 -7.91 2.92 4.00
C PHE A 15 -9.24 2.49 3.33
N GLU A 16 -10.31 2.35 4.11
CA GLU A 16 -11.63 2.06 3.56
C GLU A 16 -12.17 3.25 2.75
N GLU A 17 -11.98 4.49 3.22
CA GLU A 17 -12.32 5.70 2.45
C GLU A 17 -11.58 5.76 1.11
N LEU A 18 -10.29 5.39 1.09
CA LEU A 18 -9.52 5.32 -0.15
C LEU A 18 -10.05 4.24 -1.09
N LYS A 19 -10.40 3.05 -0.59
CA LYS A 19 -11.03 2.02 -1.44
C LYS A 19 -12.33 2.52 -2.06
N GLU A 20 -13.20 3.13 -1.27
CA GLU A 20 -14.47 3.68 -1.77
C GLU A 20 -14.24 4.80 -2.79
N THR A 21 -13.29 5.70 -2.53
CA THR A 21 -12.97 6.83 -3.43
C THR A 21 -12.38 6.38 -4.76
N TYR A 22 -11.61 5.29 -4.75
CA TYR A 22 -10.94 4.73 -5.93
C TYR A 22 -11.68 3.52 -6.52
N ASP A 23 -12.87 3.18 -6.02
CA ASP A 23 -13.68 2.09 -6.56
C ASP A 23 -13.96 2.31 -8.06
N GLY A 24 -13.74 1.27 -8.86
CA GLY A 24 -13.81 1.32 -10.32
C GLY A 24 -12.76 2.18 -11.03
N ARG A 25 -11.82 2.82 -10.29
CA ARG A 25 -10.73 3.67 -10.84
C ARG A 25 -9.35 3.03 -10.71
N GLY A 26 -9.17 2.14 -9.75
CA GLY A 26 -7.94 1.38 -9.55
C GLY A 26 -7.93 0.60 -8.24
N ASP A 27 -6.99 -0.32 -8.11
CA ASP A 27 -6.84 -1.13 -6.90
C ASP A 27 -6.09 -0.38 -5.81
N VAL A 28 -6.61 -0.45 -4.58
CA VAL A 28 -5.93 0.04 -3.38
C VAL A 28 -5.47 -1.16 -2.55
N LEU A 29 -4.15 -1.37 -2.52
CA LEU A 29 -3.54 -2.52 -1.86
C LEU A 29 -2.81 -2.12 -0.58
N LYS A 30 -2.99 -2.93 0.46
CA LYS A 30 -2.25 -2.83 1.73
C LYS A 30 -1.23 -3.94 1.81
N VAL A 31 0.01 -3.56 2.06
CA VAL A 31 1.14 -4.48 2.20
C VAL A 31 1.67 -4.39 3.63
N ASN A 32 1.77 -5.53 4.31
CA ASN A 32 2.47 -5.62 5.58
C ASN A 32 3.99 -5.75 5.32
N ALA A 33 4.78 -4.80 5.80
CA ALA A 33 6.22 -4.75 5.57
C ALA A 33 6.97 -5.91 6.25
N ASP A 34 6.50 -6.35 7.43
CA ASP A 34 7.13 -7.44 8.18
C ASP A 34 6.96 -8.79 7.49
N GLU A 35 5.81 -8.99 6.83
CA GLU A 35 5.46 -10.22 6.11
C GLU A 35 6.01 -10.23 4.66
N SER A 36 6.22 -9.04 4.07
CA SER A 36 6.55 -8.88 2.64
C SER A 36 7.97 -8.35 2.39
N GLN A 37 8.95 -8.73 3.21
CA GLN A 37 10.30 -8.14 3.19
C GLN A 37 10.98 -8.14 1.81
N SER A 38 10.81 -9.20 1.02
CA SER A 38 11.37 -9.28 -0.34
C SER A 38 10.76 -8.22 -1.26
N LEU A 39 9.46 -8.00 -1.17
CA LEU A 39 8.76 -6.96 -1.93
C LEU A 39 9.20 -5.57 -1.47
N ILE A 40 9.30 -5.33 -0.16
CA ILE A 40 9.79 -4.06 0.39
C ILE A 40 11.20 -3.73 -0.14
N LYS A 41 12.09 -4.72 -0.16
CA LYS A 41 13.44 -4.57 -0.74
C LYS A 41 13.39 -4.29 -2.24
N GLN A 42 12.59 -5.04 -2.99
CA GLN A 42 12.44 -4.88 -4.44
C GLN A 42 11.91 -3.48 -4.82
N LEU A 43 10.98 -2.94 -4.02
CA LEU A 43 10.39 -1.62 -4.20
C LEU A 43 11.28 -0.47 -3.67
N GLY A 44 12.43 -0.79 -3.07
CA GLY A 44 13.33 0.19 -2.47
C GLY A 44 12.66 1.02 -1.37
N VAL A 45 11.79 0.38 -0.57
CA VAL A 45 11.12 1.03 0.57
C VAL A 45 12.06 0.99 1.77
N LEU A 46 12.52 2.17 2.19
CA LEU A 46 13.52 2.32 3.26
C LEU A 46 12.90 2.67 4.61
N GLY A 47 11.64 3.10 4.65
CA GLY A 47 10.94 3.50 5.86
C GLY A 47 9.42 3.36 5.71
N ILE A 48 8.74 3.20 6.85
CA ILE A 48 7.28 3.09 6.94
C ILE A 48 6.71 4.28 7.74
N PRO A 49 5.49 4.75 7.41
CA PRO A 49 4.67 4.32 6.28
C PRO A 49 5.23 4.84 4.94
N THR A 50 4.98 4.08 3.86
CA THR A 50 5.25 4.52 2.48
C THR A 50 4.04 4.19 1.61
N THR A 51 3.58 5.15 0.82
CA THR A 51 2.58 4.97 -0.22
C THR A 51 3.25 5.09 -1.59
N ILE A 52 2.91 4.20 -2.51
CA ILE A 52 3.42 4.19 -3.88
C ILE A 52 2.22 4.12 -4.82
N LEU A 53 2.21 5.00 -5.83
CA LEU A 53 1.19 5.05 -6.86
C LEU A 53 1.75 4.50 -8.17
N TYR A 54 1.02 3.55 -8.75
CA TYR A 54 1.34 2.95 -10.04
C TYR A 54 0.31 3.31 -11.10
N ARG A 55 0.77 3.45 -12.35
CA ARG A 55 -0.08 3.51 -13.54
C ARG A 55 0.59 2.73 -14.65
N ASN A 56 -0.13 1.78 -15.26
CA ASN A 56 0.38 0.91 -16.33
C ASN A 56 1.69 0.18 -15.98
N GLY A 57 1.85 -0.20 -14.70
CA GLY A 57 3.06 -0.89 -14.21
C GLY A 57 4.23 0.03 -13.87
N GLU A 58 4.12 1.34 -14.10
CA GLU A 58 5.16 2.31 -13.77
C GLU A 58 4.83 3.05 -12.47
N GLU A 59 5.85 3.24 -11.61
CA GLU A 59 5.74 4.09 -10.43
C GLU A 59 5.63 5.56 -10.89
N ILE A 60 4.50 6.21 -10.60
CA ILE A 60 4.26 7.62 -10.96
C ILE A 60 4.28 8.56 -9.76
N GLY A 61 4.44 8.02 -8.55
CA GLY A 61 4.60 8.82 -7.34
C GLY A 61 4.83 7.97 -6.10
N ARG A 62 5.58 8.52 -5.15
CA ARG A 62 5.75 7.93 -3.82
C ARG A 62 5.76 8.99 -2.73
N ARG A 63 5.36 8.59 -1.52
CA ARG A 63 5.48 9.40 -0.30
C ARG A 63 5.89 8.51 0.85
N THR A 64 6.93 8.89 1.57
CA THR A 64 7.50 8.16 2.73
C THR A 64 7.53 9.06 3.95
N GLY A 65 7.14 8.54 5.11
CA GLY A 65 7.10 9.27 6.37
C GLY A 65 5.69 9.74 6.77
N PRO A 66 5.57 10.50 7.89
CA PRO A 66 4.30 11.03 8.35
C PRO A 66 3.64 12.06 7.40
#